data_AF-A0AA43BT81-F1
#
_entry.id   AF-A0AA43BT81-F1
#
_cell.length_a   1.000
_cell.length_b   1.000
_cell.length_c   1.000
_cell.angle_alpha   90.00
_cell.angle_beta   90.00
_cell.angle_gamma   90.00
#
_symmetry.space_group_name_H-M   'P 1'
#
loop_
_entity.id
_entity.type
_entity.pdbx_description
1 polymer ?
#
loop_
_entity_poly.entity_id
_entity_poly.type
_entity_poly.pdbx_seq_one_letter_code
_entity_poly.pdbx_strand_id
1 'polypeptide(L)'
;MHQGHLERHLAVTTLLTLGVIALTTCVPPAPPPAPNPVVEGERLFFEETFNGNGRTCGTCHRAEDNFGLSPAFIATLPPDDPLFVAETNPDLAENFENPRLMRAFGLIVENQDGFDDLANNFNMRGIPHTLALRTSVNSAQGPQTGWSGDGSPGDGSLRAFTTGAVIQHYTRTLNRIPGVDFRLPTDDELDAIEAFMLSLGRQEELELPLPLKGVVAARGQEIFLDNASGKCNACHFNAGANGNPAIFGEGAGNLNFNTGVEDLPDQPADLTGELVPPDDGQGSPGNGNFNTPPLVEAADTGPFFHNNSVETIEGSVAFYNGDAFNNSPAGQLITGATGSGINLDGTQVVAVAAFLRVINALENIRETIALLERSRQASPARARVLLGRALEETGDAVFVLRAGGLHPEAVGQLEASRALIEQALGAYSGSLIEGAMRAQERARAQLVQPR
;
A
#
# COMPACT_ATOMS: atom_id res chain seq x y z
N MET A 1 -67.97 72.48 37.30
CA MET A 1 -69.22 72.97 36.68
C MET A 1 -68.89 73.49 35.29
N HIS A 2 -69.84 73.28 34.38
CA HIS A 2 -69.98 73.85 33.04
C HIS A 2 -69.25 73.17 31.88
N GLN A 3 -70.13 72.55 31.07
CA GLN A 3 -69.96 72.10 29.70
C GLN A 3 -69.73 73.27 28.73
N GLY A 4 -69.08 72.98 27.61
CA GLY A 4 -69.15 73.75 26.35
C GLY A 4 -68.33 73.02 25.29
N HIS A 5 -69.00 72.31 24.37
CA HIS A 5 -69.10 72.59 22.92
C HIS A 5 -67.75 72.82 22.20
N LEU A 6 -67.38 71.95 21.24
CA LEU A 6 -67.57 72.11 19.77
C LEU A 6 -66.80 73.34 19.24
N GLU A 7 -66.05 73.34 18.14
CA GLU A 7 -65.80 72.38 17.06
C GLU A 7 -64.64 72.97 16.21
N ARG A 8 -64.00 72.11 15.39
CA ARG A 8 -63.22 72.39 14.16
C ARG A 8 -62.02 73.34 14.21
N HIS A 9 -60.85 72.80 13.87
CA HIS A 9 -60.07 73.31 12.74
C HIS A 9 -59.22 72.19 12.12
N LEU A 10 -59.26 72.15 10.79
CA LEU A 10 -58.58 71.22 9.90
C LEU A 10 -57.10 71.60 9.78
N ALA A 11 -56.18 70.68 10.03
CA ALA A 11 -54.77 70.80 9.64
C ALA A 11 -54.28 69.45 9.12
N VAL A 12 -53.91 69.42 7.83
CA VAL A 12 -53.33 68.29 7.10
C VAL A 12 -51.91 68.68 6.72
N THR A 13 -50.92 67.84 7.06
CA THR A 13 -49.54 67.65 6.52
C THR A 13 -48.58 67.34 7.68
N THR A 14 -47.66 66.38 7.70
CA THR A 14 -47.22 65.28 6.81
C THR A 14 -46.49 64.29 7.76
N LEU A 15 -46.92 63.03 7.87
CA LEU A 15 -46.14 62.01 8.59
C LEU A 15 -45.22 61.29 7.59
N LEU A 16 -43.90 61.40 7.77
CA LEU A 16 -42.93 60.54 7.10
C LEU A 16 -43.13 59.10 7.57
N THR A 17 -43.60 58.24 6.68
CA THR A 17 -43.53 56.79 6.84
C THR A 17 -42.15 56.31 6.36
N LEU A 18 -41.26 55.94 7.29
CA LEU A 18 -40.10 55.10 6.96
C LEU A 18 -40.62 53.71 6.58
N GLY A 19 -40.58 53.39 5.29
CA GLY A 19 -40.76 52.02 4.82
C GLY A 19 -39.50 51.21 5.13
N VAL A 20 -39.60 50.25 6.05
CA VAL A 20 -38.57 49.22 6.22
C VAL A 20 -38.76 48.22 5.09
N ILE A 21 -37.92 48.33 4.06
CA ILE A 21 -37.79 47.31 3.02
C ILE A 21 -37.00 46.15 3.61
N ALA A 22 -37.67 45.04 3.91
CA ALA A 22 -37.00 43.79 4.24
C ALA A 22 -36.32 43.26 2.97
N LEU A 23 -35.04 43.57 2.79
CA LEU A 23 -34.18 42.92 1.81
C LEU A 23 -33.97 41.48 2.28
N THR A 24 -34.72 40.55 1.72
CA THR A 24 -34.40 39.12 1.78
C THR A 24 -33.07 38.93 1.05
N THR A 25 -31.97 38.88 1.80
CA THR A 25 -30.68 38.47 1.28
C THR A 25 -30.78 36.99 0.89
N CYS A 26 -30.94 36.71 -0.41
CA CYS A 26 -30.63 35.41 -0.95
C CYS A 26 -29.14 35.15 -0.69
N VAL A 27 -28.84 34.41 0.37
CA VAL A 27 -27.52 33.82 0.55
C VAL A 27 -27.35 32.82 -0.60
N PRO A 28 -26.39 33.01 -1.52
CA PRO A 28 -26.13 32.00 -2.54
C PRO A 28 -25.80 30.69 -1.83
N PRO A 29 -26.27 29.53 -2.34
CA PRO A 29 -25.90 28.25 -1.76
C PRO A 29 -24.38 28.17 -1.66
N ALA A 30 -23.88 27.70 -0.52
CA ALA A 30 -22.45 27.47 -0.34
C ALA A 30 -21.93 26.66 -1.54
N PRO A 31 -20.74 27.00 -2.09
CA PRO A 31 -20.16 26.19 -3.14
C PRO A 31 -20.11 24.74 -2.66
N PRO A 32 -20.36 23.76 -3.56
CA PRO A 32 -20.23 22.36 -3.19
C PRO A 32 -18.84 22.16 -2.55
N PRO A 33 -18.73 21.32 -1.50
CA PRO A 33 -17.43 21.03 -0.91
C PRO A 33 -16.47 20.60 -2.01
N ALA A 34 -15.22 21.07 -1.92
CA ALA A 34 -14.18 20.65 -2.86
C ALA A 34 -14.14 19.11 -2.92
N PRO A 35 -13.93 18.51 -4.10
CA PRO A 35 -13.81 17.07 -4.23
C PRO A 35 -12.76 16.55 -3.24
N ASN A 36 -13.07 15.47 -2.53
CA ASN A 36 -12.10 14.85 -1.62
C ASN A 36 -10.91 14.34 -2.46
N PRO A 37 -9.67 14.85 -2.26
CA PRO A 37 -8.53 14.49 -3.09
C PRO A 37 -8.22 13.00 -3.08
N VAL A 38 -8.52 12.29 -1.98
CA VAL A 38 -8.38 10.82 -1.90
C VAL A 38 -9.34 10.11 -2.85
N VAL A 39 -10.58 10.61 -2.99
CA VAL A 39 -11.60 9.99 -3.85
C VAL A 39 -11.26 10.22 -5.32
N GLU A 40 -10.80 11.43 -5.66
CA GLU A 40 -10.32 11.71 -7.02
C GLU A 40 -9.04 10.92 -7.34
N GLY A 41 -8.12 10.81 -6.37
CA GLY A 41 -6.92 10.01 -6.50
C GLY A 41 -7.21 8.54 -6.74
N GLU A 42 -8.16 7.95 -6.01
CA GLU A 42 -8.61 6.57 -6.23
C GLU A 42 -9.18 6.40 -7.64
N ARG A 43 -10.03 7.33 -8.09
CA ARG A 43 -10.56 7.31 -9.45
C ARG A 43 -9.45 7.34 -10.49
N LEU A 44 -8.50 8.27 -10.36
CA LEU A 44 -7.35 8.36 -11.26
C LEU A 44 -6.51 7.08 -11.23
N PHE A 45 -6.23 6.54 -10.05
CA PHE A 45 -5.41 5.34 -9.86
C PHE A 45 -5.98 4.12 -10.59
N PHE A 46 -7.30 3.94 -10.58
CA PHE A 46 -7.95 2.76 -11.16
C PHE A 46 -8.55 2.98 -12.56
N GLU A 47 -8.88 4.22 -12.94
CA GLU A 47 -9.62 4.51 -14.17
C GLU A 47 -8.87 5.36 -15.19
N GLU A 48 -7.83 6.12 -14.79
CA GLU A 48 -7.11 7.01 -15.72
C GLU A 48 -6.02 6.25 -16.47
N THR A 49 -6.07 6.33 -17.79
CA THR A 49 -5.13 5.66 -18.70
C THR A 49 -4.06 6.59 -19.24
N PHE A 50 -4.12 7.87 -18.90
CA PHE A 50 -3.23 8.93 -19.36
C PHE A 50 -3.01 8.91 -20.87
N ASN A 51 -4.07 8.63 -21.66
CA ASN A 51 -3.98 8.47 -23.12
C ASN A 51 -2.88 7.49 -23.57
N GLY A 52 -2.58 6.48 -22.75
CA GLY A 52 -1.53 5.50 -22.96
C GLY A 52 -2.01 4.25 -23.68
N ASN A 53 -1.37 3.14 -23.35
CA ASN A 53 -1.61 1.79 -23.86
C ASN A 53 -2.82 1.07 -23.22
N GLY A 54 -3.59 1.76 -22.38
CA GLY A 54 -4.80 1.22 -21.73
C GLY A 54 -4.58 0.70 -20.30
N ARG A 55 -3.33 0.64 -19.82
CA ARG A 55 -3.04 0.37 -18.40
C ARG A 55 -3.50 1.54 -17.51
N THR A 56 -3.75 1.22 -16.25
CA THR A 56 -3.92 2.16 -15.12
C THR A 56 -2.97 1.73 -13.99
N CYS A 57 -2.85 2.50 -12.89
CA CYS A 57 -1.99 2.09 -11.78
C CYS A 57 -2.51 0.78 -11.18
N GLY A 58 -3.84 0.65 -11.13
CA GLY A 58 -4.54 -0.57 -10.75
C GLY A 58 -4.35 -1.77 -11.68
N THR A 59 -3.65 -1.65 -12.81
CA THR A 59 -3.27 -2.83 -13.62
C THR A 59 -2.16 -3.65 -12.95
N CYS A 60 -1.25 -2.98 -12.23
CA CYS A 60 -0.15 -3.64 -11.51
C CYS A 60 -0.33 -3.59 -9.99
N HIS A 61 -0.98 -2.55 -9.46
CA HIS A 61 -1.26 -2.43 -8.02
C HIS A 61 -2.72 -2.81 -7.73
N ARG A 62 -3.01 -4.11 -7.74
CA ARG A 62 -4.38 -4.65 -7.69
C ARG A 62 -4.96 -4.50 -6.29
N ALA A 63 -6.11 -3.84 -6.15
CA ALA A 63 -6.73 -3.67 -4.84
C ALA A 63 -7.15 -5.03 -4.23
N GLU A 64 -7.48 -5.99 -5.09
CA GLU A 64 -7.86 -7.36 -4.77
C GLU A 64 -6.67 -8.27 -4.42
N ASP A 65 -5.44 -7.78 -4.59
CA ASP A 65 -4.20 -8.51 -4.35
C ASP A 65 -3.23 -7.64 -3.53
N ASN A 66 -3.77 -6.96 -2.51
CA ASN A 66 -3.03 -6.14 -1.55
C ASN A 66 -2.14 -5.05 -2.17
N PHE A 67 -2.58 -4.48 -3.29
CA PHE A 67 -1.84 -3.50 -4.10
C PHE A 67 -0.50 -4.02 -4.64
N GLY A 68 -0.34 -5.34 -4.69
CA GLY A 68 0.73 -6.06 -5.37
C GLY A 68 0.22 -6.76 -6.64
N LEU A 69 1.03 -7.71 -7.13
CA LEU A 69 0.73 -8.52 -8.30
C LEU A 69 1.34 -9.92 -8.19
N SER A 70 0.59 -10.86 -7.64
CA SER A 70 0.99 -12.25 -7.46
C SER A 70 0.75 -13.08 -8.72
N PRO A 71 1.58 -14.13 -8.97
CA PRO A 71 1.33 -15.08 -10.07
C PRO A 71 -0.07 -15.73 -9.99
N ALA A 72 -0.54 -15.99 -8.77
CA ALA A 72 -1.86 -16.56 -8.54
C ALA A 72 -2.97 -15.62 -9.04
N PHE A 73 -2.87 -14.32 -8.76
CA PHE A 73 -3.81 -13.33 -9.25
C PHE A 73 -3.73 -13.17 -10.77
N ILE A 74 -2.52 -13.07 -11.33
CA ILE A 74 -2.30 -12.95 -12.79
C ILE A 74 -2.98 -14.11 -13.54
N ALA A 75 -2.92 -15.33 -13.01
CA ALA A 75 -3.55 -16.51 -13.61
C ALA A 75 -5.09 -16.43 -13.69
N THR A 76 -5.72 -15.53 -12.94
CA THR A 76 -7.19 -15.31 -12.97
C THR A 76 -7.61 -14.30 -14.03
N LEU A 77 -6.68 -13.50 -14.55
CA LEU A 77 -6.98 -12.40 -15.45
C LEU A 77 -7.35 -12.88 -16.85
N PRO A 78 -8.30 -12.21 -17.54
CA PRO A 78 -8.64 -12.56 -18.90
C PRO A 78 -7.48 -12.24 -19.86
N PRO A 79 -7.35 -12.94 -21.00
CA PRO A 79 -6.25 -12.72 -21.94
C PRO A 79 -6.19 -11.31 -22.54
N ASP A 80 -7.28 -10.54 -22.50
CA ASP A 80 -7.38 -9.15 -22.98
C ASP A 80 -7.21 -8.10 -21.87
N ASP A 81 -6.83 -8.50 -20.66
CA ASP A 81 -6.48 -7.55 -19.59
C ASP A 81 -5.29 -6.65 -20.03
N PRO A 82 -5.35 -5.32 -19.79
CA PRO A 82 -4.26 -4.39 -20.14
C PRO A 82 -2.88 -4.75 -19.55
N LEU A 83 -2.81 -5.59 -18.52
CA LEU A 83 -1.56 -6.15 -18.03
C LEU A 83 -0.78 -6.84 -19.17
N PHE A 84 -1.48 -7.54 -20.07
CA PHE A 84 -0.92 -8.32 -21.17
C PHE A 84 -0.77 -7.54 -22.48
N VAL A 85 -0.76 -6.20 -22.44
CA VAL A 85 -0.68 -5.37 -23.65
C VAL A 85 0.55 -5.67 -24.53
N ALA A 86 1.67 -6.11 -23.94
CA ALA A 86 2.86 -6.57 -24.67
C ALA A 86 2.59 -7.79 -25.59
N GLU A 87 1.62 -8.64 -25.23
CA GLU A 87 1.27 -9.82 -26.01
C GLU A 87 0.37 -9.48 -27.21
N THR A 88 -0.24 -8.29 -27.23
CA THR A 88 -1.28 -7.91 -28.20
C THR A 88 -0.94 -6.68 -29.02
N ASN A 89 -0.06 -5.80 -28.53
CA ASN A 89 0.41 -4.61 -29.24
C ASN A 89 1.79 -4.86 -29.89
N PRO A 90 1.89 -4.89 -31.24
CA PRO A 90 3.16 -5.09 -31.94
C PRO A 90 4.24 -4.06 -31.62
N ASP A 91 3.87 -2.81 -31.30
CA ASP A 91 4.82 -1.75 -30.97
C ASP A 91 5.44 -1.91 -29.57
N LEU A 92 4.95 -2.87 -28.78
CA LEU A 92 5.40 -3.21 -27.42
C LEU A 92 5.81 -4.69 -27.30
N ALA A 93 5.94 -5.41 -28.41
CA ALA A 93 6.17 -6.86 -28.39
C ALA A 93 7.60 -7.25 -27.97
N GLU A 94 8.56 -6.33 -28.05
CA GLU A 94 9.97 -6.54 -27.69
C GLU A 94 10.41 -5.45 -26.72
N ASN A 95 11.19 -5.81 -25.69
CA ASN A 95 11.81 -4.89 -24.71
C ASN A 95 10.84 -3.97 -23.93
N PHE A 96 9.54 -4.28 -23.90
CA PHE A 96 8.57 -3.60 -23.03
C PHE A 96 8.27 -4.41 -21.77
N GLU A 97 8.02 -5.72 -21.93
CA GLU A 97 7.80 -6.68 -20.84
C GLU A 97 8.33 -8.05 -21.26
N ASN A 98 8.58 -8.94 -20.29
CA ASN A 98 8.74 -10.37 -20.54
C ASN A 98 7.47 -11.13 -20.11
N PRO A 99 6.55 -11.50 -21.03
CA PRO A 99 5.29 -12.16 -20.67
C PRO A 99 5.46 -13.47 -19.90
N ARG A 100 6.55 -14.21 -20.15
CA ARG A 100 6.80 -15.48 -19.47
C ARG A 100 7.14 -15.25 -17.99
N LEU A 101 8.03 -14.29 -17.71
CA LEU A 101 8.42 -13.95 -16.33
C LEU A 101 7.29 -13.22 -15.59
N MET A 102 6.54 -12.35 -16.27
CA MET A 102 5.35 -11.71 -15.70
C MET A 102 4.31 -12.75 -15.28
N ARG A 103 3.94 -13.68 -16.17
CA ARG A 103 2.92 -14.69 -15.86
C ARG A 103 3.36 -15.69 -14.78
N ALA A 104 4.64 -16.11 -14.79
CA ALA A 104 5.12 -17.13 -13.89
C ALA A 104 5.49 -16.60 -12.50
N PHE A 105 5.99 -15.36 -12.41
CA PHE A 105 6.61 -14.84 -11.19
C PHE A 105 6.12 -13.44 -10.79
N GLY A 106 5.24 -12.81 -11.57
CA GLY A 106 4.81 -11.44 -11.29
C GLY A 106 5.93 -10.42 -11.43
N LEU A 107 6.90 -10.69 -12.30
CA LEU A 107 8.02 -9.80 -12.59
C LEU A 107 7.74 -8.92 -13.80
N ILE A 108 8.01 -7.62 -13.66
CA ILE A 108 7.89 -6.62 -14.73
C ILE A 108 9.25 -6.06 -15.10
N VAL A 109 9.33 -5.52 -16.31
CA VAL A 109 10.53 -4.84 -16.80
C VAL A 109 10.61 -3.43 -16.25
N GLU A 110 11.72 -3.13 -15.57
CA GLU A 110 12.03 -1.79 -15.05
C GLU A 110 13.28 -1.22 -15.73
N ASN A 111 13.16 -0.03 -16.31
CA ASN A 111 14.28 0.70 -16.94
C ASN A 111 14.75 1.86 -16.03
N GLN A 112 15.11 1.53 -14.78
CA GLN A 112 15.43 2.52 -13.75
C GLN A 112 16.60 3.46 -14.12
N ASP A 113 17.54 2.97 -14.93
CA ASP A 113 18.72 3.73 -15.38
C ASP A 113 18.53 4.38 -16.77
N GLY A 114 17.30 4.43 -17.27
CA GLY A 114 16.93 5.13 -18.49
C GLY A 114 16.71 4.24 -19.71
N PHE A 115 16.29 4.87 -20.81
CA PHE A 115 15.68 4.21 -21.97
C PHE A 115 16.60 4.05 -23.18
N ASP A 116 17.88 4.40 -23.06
CA ASP A 116 18.81 4.49 -24.20
C ASP A 116 19.19 3.12 -24.80
N ASP A 117 19.11 2.04 -24.02
CA ASP A 117 19.38 0.66 -24.47
C ASP A 117 18.43 -0.34 -23.79
N LEU A 118 17.19 -0.42 -24.28
CA LEU A 118 16.15 -1.25 -23.66
C LEU A 118 16.44 -2.77 -23.66
N ALA A 119 17.36 -3.24 -24.50
CA ALA A 119 17.70 -4.65 -24.60
C ALA A 119 18.70 -5.10 -23.52
N ASN A 120 19.44 -4.15 -22.93
CA ASN A 120 20.49 -4.45 -21.95
C ASN A 120 20.34 -3.65 -20.64
N ASN A 121 19.63 -2.52 -20.66
CA ASN A 121 19.42 -1.63 -19.53
C ASN A 121 18.03 -1.84 -18.92
N PHE A 122 17.83 -2.99 -18.30
CA PHE A 122 16.60 -3.32 -17.61
C PHE A 122 16.83 -4.29 -16.46
N ASN A 123 15.91 -4.30 -15.50
CA ASN A 123 15.80 -5.31 -14.45
C ASN A 123 14.42 -5.96 -14.48
N MET A 124 14.32 -7.12 -13.82
CA MET A 124 13.05 -7.82 -13.60
C MET A 124 12.64 -7.68 -12.14
N ARG A 125 11.60 -6.90 -11.84
CA ARG A 125 11.19 -6.60 -10.47
C ARG A 125 9.77 -7.04 -10.17
N GLY A 126 9.53 -7.46 -8.93
CA GLY A 126 8.21 -7.59 -8.35
C GLY A 126 7.59 -6.21 -8.12
N ILE A 127 6.28 -6.16 -7.84
CA ILE A 127 5.56 -4.90 -7.66
C ILE A 127 5.57 -4.57 -6.17
N PRO A 128 6.18 -3.45 -5.73
CA PRO A 128 6.09 -3.05 -4.34
C PRO A 128 4.65 -2.63 -4.03
N HIS A 129 4.08 -3.11 -2.94
CA HIS A 129 2.73 -2.70 -2.54
C HIS A 129 2.69 -1.20 -2.21
N THR A 130 1.55 -0.53 -2.43
CA THR A 130 1.37 0.89 -2.08
C THR A 130 0.76 1.10 -0.68
N LEU A 131 0.73 0.07 0.16
CA LEU A 131 0.26 0.16 1.54
C LEU A 131 1.29 0.90 2.43
N ALA A 132 0.79 1.68 3.40
CA ALA A 132 1.57 2.31 4.47
C ALA A 132 2.63 3.32 3.99
N LEU A 133 2.52 3.87 2.78
CA LEU A 133 3.51 4.81 2.24
C LEU A 133 3.67 6.05 3.13
N ARG A 134 2.61 6.52 3.80
CA ARG A 134 2.66 7.65 4.76
C ARG A 134 3.76 7.52 5.82
N THR A 135 4.01 6.31 6.25
CA THR A 135 4.93 5.97 7.33
C THR A 135 6.21 5.31 6.83
N SER A 136 6.25 4.95 5.54
CA SER A 136 7.33 4.15 4.99
C SER A 136 8.22 4.89 4.01
N VAL A 137 7.85 6.05 3.45
CA VAL A 137 8.68 6.70 2.43
C VAL A 137 9.68 7.73 2.96
N ASN A 138 9.45 8.29 4.15
CA ASN A 138 10.26 9.41 4.61
C ASN A 138 11.66 8.97 5.04
N SER A 139 12.68 9.71 4.59
CA SER A 139 14.08 9.50 4.97
C SER A 139 14.87 10.80 4.98
N ALA A 140 15.92 10.87 5.78
CA ALA A 140 16.82 12.02 5.85
C ALA A 140 17.56 12.28 4.50
N GLN A 141 17.62 11.27 3.62
CA GLN A 141 18.31 11.32 2.34
C GLN A 141 17.39 11.68 1.16
N GLY A 142 16.12 11.98 1.45
CA GLY A 142 15.05 12.13 0.44
C GLY A 142 14.10 10.93 0.48
N PRO A 143 12.89 11.02 -0.08
CA PRO A 143 11.92 9.94 0.00
C PRO A 143 12.42 8.65 -0.64
N GLN A 144 12.17 7.51 0.00
CA GLN A 144 12.50 6.17 -0.50
C GLN A 144 11.26 5.56 -1.16
N THR A 145 11.16 5.72 -2.48
CA THR A 145 10.13 5.15 -3.35
C THR A 145 10.64 3.92 -4.09
N GLY A 146 9.73 3.10 -4.63
CA GLY A 146 10.12 1.89 -5.36
C GLY A 146 10.95 0.93 -4.51
N TRP A 147 11.71 0.07 -5.19
CA TRP A 147 12.55 -0.93 -4.53
C TRP A 147 13.92 -0.41 -4.13
N SER A 148 14.41 0.70 -4.69
CA SER A 148 15.77 1.19 -4.37
C SER A 148 15.88 2.71 -4.16
N GLY A 149 14.76 3.40 -3.93
CA GLY A 149 14.71 4.87 -3.91
C GLY A 149 14.64 5.48 -5.31
N ASP A 150 14.31 4.66 -6.31
CA ASP A 150 14.28 4.99 -7.73
C ASP A 150 12.85 5.13 -8.27
N GLY A 151 12.71 5.17 -9.60
CA GLY A 151 11.42 5.38 -10.30
C GLY A 151 10.86 6.79 -10.17
N SER A 152 11.52 7.68 -9.42
CA SER A 152 11.10 9.05 -9.12
C SER A 152 11.98 10.09 -9.82
N PRO A 153 11.74 10.40 -11.11
CA PRO A 153 12.50 11.42 -11.83
C PRO A 153 12.45 12.78 -11.13
N GLY A 154 13.61 13.42 -10.94
CA GLY A 154 13.70 14.75 -10.38
C GLY A 154 13.91 14.75 -8.86
N ASP A 155 12.88 15.03 -8.08
CA ASP A 155 12.99 15.34 -6.65
C ASP A 155 12.81 14.14 -5.70
N GLY A 156 12.63 12.94 -6.24
CA GLY A 156 12.45 11.71 -5.46
C GLY A 156 11.07 11.56 -4.79
N SER A 157 10.15 12.50 -5.01
CA SER A 157 8.83 12.49 -4.36
C SER A 157 7.89 11.39 -4.90
N LEU A 158 6.81 11.10 -4.19
CA LEU A 158 5.74 10.23 -4.72
C LEU A 158 5.06 10.82 -5.96
N ARG A 159 5.05 12.16 -6.12
CA ARG A 159 4.60 12.83 -7.34
C ARG A 159 5.53 12.52 -8.52
N ALA A 160 6.84 12.61 -8.29
CA ALA A 160 7.85 12.21 -9.26
C ALA A 160 7.71 10.73 -9.60
N PHE A 161 7.54 9.85 -8.60
CA PHE A 161 7.31 8.42 -8.79
C PHE A 161 6.13 8.14 -9.72
N THR A 162 5.01 8.82 -9.50
CA THR A 162 3.80 8.71 -10.35
C THR A 162 4.09 9.10 -11.80
N THR A 163 4.90 10.16 -11.99
CA THR A 163 5.33 10.59 -13.32
C THR A 163 6.23 9.55 -14.00
N GLY A 164 7.20 9.00 -13.27
CA GLY A 164 8.08 7.93 -13.77
C GLY A 164 7.30 6.69 -14.18
N ALA A 165 6.35 6.25 -13.35
CA ALA A 165 5.49 5.11 -13.64
C ALA A 165 4.66 5.30 -14.94
N VAL A 166 4.15 6.51 -15.18
CA VAL A 166 3.45 6.81 -16.45
C VAL A 166 4.40 6.71 -17.65
N ILE A 167 5.60 7.28 -17.54
CA ILE A 167 6.59 7.23 -18.62
C ILE A 167 7.03 5.78 -18.92
N GLN A 168 7.29 4.99 -17.87
CA GLN A 168 7.74 3.60 -17.95
C GLN A 168 6.65 2.70 -18.56
N HIS A 169 5.44 2.72 -18.00
CA HIS A 169 4.46 1.64 -18.21
C HIS A 169 3.27 1.99 -19.10
N TYR A 170 2.99 3.26 -19.39
CA TYR A 170 1.77 3.65 -20.12
C TYR A 170 2.01 3.86 -21.61
N THR A 171 3.25 3.75 -22.06
CA THR A 171 3.64 4.08 -23.42
C THR A 171 2.99 3.18 -24.47
N ARG A 172 2.52 3.78 -25.57
CA ARG A 172 1.97 3.07 -26.74
C ARG A 172 3.03 2.47 -27.64
N THR A 173 4.19 3.12 -27.73
CA THR A 173 5.40 2.65 -28.43
C THR A 173 6.63 2.80 -27.54
N LEU A 174 7.74 2.13 -27.85
CA LEU A 174 8.97 2.27 -27.05
C LEU A 174 9.65 3.65 -27.11
N ASN A 175 9.18 4.56 -27.97
CA ASN A 175 9.72 5.92 -28.06
C ASN A 175 9.42 6.77 -26.83
N ARG A 176 8.35 6.44 -26.09
CA ARG A 176 7.96 7.08 -24.82
C ARG A 176 7.84 8.61 -24.90
N ILE A 177 7.20 9.12 -25.96
CA ILE A 177 7.07 10.56 -26.21
C ILE A 177 5.80 11.11 -25.54
N PRO A 178 5.92 12.04 -24.56
CA PRO A 178 4.77 12.73 -24.00
C PRO A 178 3.96 13.49 -25.06
N GLY A 179 2.63 13.37 -25.00
CA GLY A 179 1.68 13.90 -25.98
C GLY A 179 1.45 13.01 -27.20
N VAL A 180 2.25 11.96 -27.39
CA VAL A 180 2.13 10.99 -28.50
C VAL A 180 1.78 9.61 -27.96
N ASP A 181 2.65 9.07 -27.09
CA ASP A 181 2.53 7.74 -26.53
C ASP A 181 1.69 7.69 -25.24
N PHE A 182 1.68 8.79 -24.49
CA PHE A 182 0.91 9.03 -23.26
C PHE A 182 0.84 10.54 -22.99
N ARG A 183 -0.05 11.01 -22.11
CA ARG A 183 0.01 12.37 -21.52
C ARG A 183 0.66 12.29 -20.15
N LEU A 184 1.35 13.33 -19.73
CA LEU A 184 1.80 13.44 -18.34
C LEU A 184 0.60 13.76 -17.43
N PRO A 185 0.60 13.28 -16.18
CA PRO A 185 -0.33 13.77 -15.16
C PRO A 185 -0.16 15.28 -14.95
N THR A 186 -1.27 15.96 -14.66
CA THR A 186 -1.27 17.36 -14.23
C THR A 186 -0.93 17.49 -12.75
N ASP A 187 -0.58 18.69 -12.28
CA ASP A 187 -0.24 18.90 -10.87
C ASP A 187 -1.38 18.52 -9.90
N ASP A 188 -2.62 18.83 -10.26
CA ASP A 188 -3.81 18.49 -9.45
C ASP A 188 -4.05 16.97 -9.42
N GLU A 189 -3.78 16.26 -10.53
CA GLU A 189 -3.88 14.79 -10.59
C GLU A 189 -2.78 14.13 -9.75
N LEU A 190 -1.56 14.67 -9.77
CA LEU A 190 -0.46 14.20 -8.93
C LEU A 190 -0.78 14.38 -7.44
N ASP A 191 -1.34 15.52 -7.03
CA ASP A 191 -1.78 15.75 -5.65
C ASP A 191 -2.88 14.77 -5.23
N ALA A 192 -3.85 14.50 -6.10
CA ALA A 192 -4.93 13.57 -5.81
C ALA A 192 -4.41 12.13 -5.69
N ILE A 193 -3.59 11.67 -6.63
CA ILE A 193 -3.01 10.32 -6.62
C ILE A 193 -2.11 10.12 -5.40
N GLU A 194 -1.25 11.10 -5.07
CA GLU A 194 -0.43 11.06 -3.86
C GLU A 194 -1.30 10.99 -2.59
N ALA A 195 -2.36 11.80 -2.50
CA ALA A 195 -3.28 11.76 -1.38
C ALA A 195 -3.94 10.38 -1.23
N PHE A 196 -4.32 9.73 -2.34
CA PHE A 196 -4.85 8.37 -2.32
C PHE A 196 -3.81 7.36 -1.85
N MET A 197 -2.61 7.33 -2.45
CA MET A 197 -1.53 6.41 -2.07
C MET A 197 -1.18 6.56 -0.57
N LEU A 198 -1.07 7.78 -0.07
CA LEU A 198 -0.81 8.06 1.34
C LEU A 198 -1.99 7.75 2.28
N SER A 199 -3.17 7.43 1.75
CA SER A 199 -4.34 7.02 2.54
C SER A 199 -4.45 5.51 2.71
N LEU A 200 -3.63 4.73 2.00
CA LEU A 200 -3.67 3.27 2.02
C LEU A 200 -2.85 2.68 3.17
N GLY A 201 -3.36 1.60 3.75
CA GLY A 201 -2.71 0.88 4.86
C GLY A 201 -2.68 1.68 6.16
N ARG A 202 -1.79 1.29 7.07
CA ARG A 202 -1.64 1.96 8.36
C ARG A 202 -1.25 3.44 8.18
N GLN A 203 -1.76 4.27 9.09
CA GLN A 203 -1.51 5.72 9.10
C GLN A 203 -0.52 6.14 10.18
N GLU A 204 -0.12 5.21 11.04
CA GLU A 204 0.77 5.40 12.18
C GLU A 204 1.74 4.21 12.28
N GLU A 205 2.86 4.42 12.97
CA GLU A 205 3.78 3.33 13.31
C GLU A 205 3.15 2.42 14.37
N LEU A 206 3.39 1.11 14.24
CA LEU A 206 3.06 0.18 15.30
C LEU A 206 3.96 0.48 16.51
N GLU A 207 3.49 0.15 17.72
CA GLU A 207 4.33 0.23 18.91
C GLU A 207 4.56 -1.17 19.46
N LEU A 208 5.78 -1.71 19.29
CA LEU A 208 6.17 -2.99 19.86
C LEU A 208 6.81 -2.79 21.26
N PRO A 209 6.67 -3.77 22.17
CA PRO A 209 5.97 -5.04 22.03
C PRO A 209 4.44 -4.92 22.18
N LEU A 210 3.70 -5.79 21.48
CA LEU A 210 2.28 -6.01 21.67
C LEU A 210 2.00 -7.08 22.74
N PRO A 211 0.90 -6.98 23.49
CA PRO A 211 0.47 -8.03 24.42
C PRO A 211 -0.24 -9.15 23.66
N LEU A 212 0.51 -9.87 22.82
CA LEU A 212 0.01 -10.93 21.94
C LEU A 212 -0.56 -12.10 22.74
N LYS A 213 -1.61 -12.72 22.19
CA LYS A 213 -2.06 -14.05 22.59
C LYS A 213 -1.36 -15.08 21.69
N GLY A 214 -1.24 -16.31 22.19
CA GLY A 214 -0.54 -17.39 21.47
C GLY A 214 0.97 -17.39 21.76
N VAL A 215 1.46 -18.49 22.31
CA VAL A 215 2.85 -18.60 22.80
C VAL A 215 3.89 -18.52 21.69
N VAL A 216 3.53 -18.97 20.47
CA VAL A 216 4.45 -18.99 19.33
C VAL A 216 4.66 -17.58 18.76
N ALA A 217 3.60 -16.83 18.51
CA ALA A 217 3.70 -15.45 18.04
C ALA A 217 4.34 -14.53 19.09
N ALA A 218 4.03 -14.72 20.38
CA ALA A 218 4.71 -13.99 21.45
C ALA A 218 6.22 -14.27 21.46
N ARG A 219 6.63 -15.54 21.28
CA ARG A 219 8.05 -15.89 21.15
C ARG A 219 8.69 -15.29 19.89
N GLY A 220 7.95 -15.23 18.79
CA GLY A 220 8.39 -14.58 17.56
C GLY A 220 8.70 -13.10 17.75
N GLN A 221 7.82 -12.38 18.45
CA GLN A 221 8.03 -10.97 18.79
C GLN A 221 9.27 -10.77 19.67
N GLU A 222 9.51 -11.65 20.65
CA GLU A 222 10.74 -11.58 21.46
C GLU A 222 12.00 -11.73 20.61
N ILE A 223 12.03 -12.68 19.67
CA ILE A 223 13.16 -12.90 18.77
C ILE A 223 13.35 -11.71 17.82
N PHE A 224 12.25 -11.19 17.26
CA PHE A 224 12.25 -10.04 16.36
C PHE A 224 12.88 -8.79 17.00
N LEU A 225 12.55 -8.55 18.28
CA LEU A 225 13.04 -7.40 19.06
C LEU A 225 14.41 -7.62 19.70
N ASP A 226 14.92 -8.85 19.72
CA ASP A 226 16.18 -9.18 20.37
C ASP A 226 17.39 -8.81 19.50
N ASN A 227 18.25 -7.94 20.04
CA ASN A 227 19.48 -7.50 19.39
C ASN A 227 20.59 -8.58 19.37
N ALA A 228 20.41 -9.71 20.06
CA ALA A 228 21.35 -10.82 20.05
C ALA A 228 20.99 -11.91 19.02
N SER A 229 19.70 -12.22 18.85
CA SER A 229 19.22 -13.27 17.94
C SER A 229 18.67 -12.71 16.62
N GLY A 230 17.40 -12.32 16.58
CA GLY A 230 16.70 -11.98 15.34
C GLY A 230 17.14 -10.66 14.71
N LYS A 231 17.42 -9.62 15.52
CA LYS A 231 17.96 -8.31 15.08
C LYS A 231 17.09 -7.59 14.04
N CYS A 232 15.89 -8.09 13.75
CA CYS A 232 14.99 -7.58 12.72
C CYS A 232 14.58 -6.14 12.99
N ASN A 233 14.35 -5.82 14.26
CA ASN A 233 13.97 -4.49 14.73
C ASN A 233 15.07 -3.42 14.58
N ALA A 234 16.26 -3.78 14.09
CA ALA A 234 17.28 -2.81 13.73
C ALA A 234 16.87 -2.05 12.46
N CYS A 235 16.58 -2.78 11.37
CA CYS A 235 16.19 -2.19 10.09
C CYS A 235 14.67 -2.01 9.98
N HIS A 236 13.88 -2.91 10.56
CA HIS A 236 12.42 -2.86 10.55
C HIS A 236 11.89 -2.42 11.92
N PHE A 237 12.18 -1.17 12.31
CA PHE A 237 11.77 -0.65 13.62
C PHE A 237 10.25 -0.71 13.78
N ASN A 238 9.79 -1.30 14.89
CA ASN A 238 8.38 -1.60 15.13
C ASN A 238 7.70 -2.44 14.03
N ALA A 239 8.46 -3.28 13.32
CA ALA A 239 8.00 -3.97 12.11
C ALA A 239 7.55 -3.03 10.97
N GLY A 240 7.89 -1.74 11.04
CA GLY A 240 7.74 -0.78 9.95
C GLY A 240 8.92 -0.84 8.97
N ALA A 241 8.98 0.17 8.12
CA ALA A 241 10.02 0.35 7.10
C ALA A 241 11.22 1.19 7.57
N ASN A 242 11.11 1.81 8.75
CA ASN A 242 12.08 2.77 9.24
C ASN A 242 13.20 2.09 10.04
N GLY A 243 14.43 2.60 9.90
CA GLY A 243 15.55 2.19 10.74
C GLY A 243 15.35 2.60 12.20
N ASN A 244 15.82 1.76 13.12
CA ASN A 244 15.74 2.04 14.56
C ASN A 244 16.54 3.29 14.93
N PRO A 245 15.91 4.33 15.51
CA PRO A 245 16.58 5.59 15.81
C PRO A 245 17.72 5.43 16.84
N ALA A 246 17.68 4.41 17.70
CA ALA A 246 18.77 4.11 18.62
C ALA A 246 20.03 3.56 17.92
N ILE A 247 19.90 3.07 16.69
CA ILE A 247 20.99 2.48 15.90
C ILE A 247 21.43 3.43 14.78
N PHE A 248 20.46 3.98 14.03
CA PHE A 248 20.72 4.79 12.84
C PHE A 248 20.61 6.31 13.09
N GLY A 249 20.22 6.70 14.30
CA GLY A 249 20.04 8.09 14.69
C GLY A 249 18.60 8.58 14.53
N GLU A 250 18.23 9.58 15.32
CA GLU A 250 16.93 10.23 15.25
C GLU A 250 16.67 10.81 13.86
N GLY A 251 15.48 10.54 13.32
CA GLY A 251 15.07 11.05 12.01
C GLY A 251 15.71 10.35 10.81
N ALA A 252 16.40 9.22 10.98
CA ALA A 252 16.94 8.43 9.87
C ALA A 252 15.84 8.05 8.85
N GLY A 253 14.68 7.64 9.35
CA GLY A 253 13.54 7.20 8.52
C GLY A 253 13.83 5.89 7.81
N ASN A 254 13.29 5.72 6.62
CA ASN A 254 13.56 4.57 5.77
C ASN A 254 14.99 4.62 5.21
N LEU A 255 15.63 3.46 5.12
CA LEU A 255 17.00 3.28 4.68
C LEU A 255 17.08 2.13 3.68
N ASN A 256 18.03 2.23 2.75
CA ASN A 256 18.29 1.19 1.78
C ASN A 256 19.48 0.35 2.23
N PHE A 257 19.39 -0.97 2.03
CA PHE A 257 20.42 -1.92 2.41
C PHE A 257 20.66 -2.94 1.29
N ASN A 258 21.92 -3.28 1.07
CA ASN A 258 22.27 -4.49 0.33
C ASN A 258 22.21 -5.69 1.28
N THR A 259 21.14 -6.47 1.15
CA THR A 259 20.88 -7.67 1.95
C THR A 259 21.37 -8.96 1.27
N GLY A 260 21.96 -8.88 0.08
CA GLY A 260 22.45 -10.05 -0.65
C GLY A 260 21.35 -10.89 -1.30
N VAL A 261 20.14 -10.36 -1.51
CA VAL A 261 19.06 -11.10 -2.21
C VAL A 261 19.51 -11.52 -3.62
N GLU A 262 20.22 -10.64 -4.33
CA GLU A 262 20.77 -10.93 -5.66
C GLU A 262 21.87 -12.00 -5.64
N ASP A 263 22.45 -12.29 -4.48
CA ASP A 263 23.46 -13.35 -4.32
C ASP A 263 22.83 -14.75 -4.10
N LEU A 264 21.50 -14.86 -4.14
CA LEU A 264 20.81 -16.15 -4.11
C LEU A 264 21.14 -16.94 -5.39
N PRO A 265 21.65 -18.18 -5.28
CA PRO A 265 22.23 -18.89 -6.43
C PRO A 265 21.20 -19.48 -7.41
N ASP A 266 20.01 -19.83 -6.91
CA ASP A 266 18.97 -20.56 -7.66
C ASP A 266 17.65 -19.78 -7.65
N GLN A 267 17.68 -18.52 -8.09
CA GLN A 267 16.46 -17.72 -8.15
C GLN A 267 15.49 -18.31 -9.18
N PRO A 268 14.18 -18.44 -8.87
CA PRO A 268 13.23 -19.10 -9.76
C PRO A 268 13.17 -18.55 -11.19
N ALA A 269 13.34 -17.23 -11.34
CA ALA A 269 13.35 -16.57 -12.65
C ALA A 269 14.55 -17.01 -13.52
N ASP A 270 15.74 -17.14 -12.93
CA ASP A 270 16.97 -17.56 -13.62
C ASP A 270 16.88 -18.99 -14.15
N LEU A 271 16.16 -19.86 -13.43
CA LEU A 271 15.96 -21.26 -13.80
C LEU A 271 15.12 -21.44 -15.07
N THR A 272 14.48 -20.37 -15.58
CA THR A 272 13.68 -20.44 -16.79
C THR A 272 14.49 -20.37 -18.09
N GLY A 273 15.72 -19.87 -18.02
CA GLY A 273 16.57 -19.57 -19.16
C GLY A 273 16.21 -18.28 -19.90
N GLU A 274 15.24 -17.51 -19.40
CA GLU A 274 15.02 -16.12 -19.86
C GLU A 274 16.18 -15.22 -19.41
N LEU A 275 16.39 -14.10 -20.11
CA LEU A 275 17.36 -13.09 -19.67
C LEU A 275 16.81 -12.34 -18.45
N VAL A 276 17.51 -12.47 -17.32
CA VAL A 276 17.27 -11.74 -16.07
C VAL A 276 18.59 -11.10 -15.67
N PRO A 277 18.79 -9.80 -15.96
CA PRO A 277 19.98 -9.10 -15.49
C PRO A 277 19.98 -8.99 -13.96
N PRO A 278 21.14 -9.12 -13.28
CA PRO A 278 21.23 -8.85 -11.85
C PRO A 278 20.88 -7.39 -11.55
N ASP A 279 20.04 -7.18 -10.55
CA ASP A 279 19.59 -5.84 -10.16
C ASP A 279 20.59 -5.19 -9.19
N ASP A 280 21.31 -4.18 -9.66
CA ASP A 280 22.29 -3.46 -8.84
C ASP A 280 21.71 -2.23 -8.13
N GLY A 281 20.38 -2.07 -8.09
CA GLY A 281 19.71 -0.98 -7.38
C GLY A 281 19.86 0.38 -8.08
N GLN A 282 19.82 1.47 -7.31
CA GLN A 282 19.77 2.81 -7.90
C GLN A 282 21.14 3.27 -8.45
N GLY A 283 21.16 3.70 -9.72
CA GLY A 283 22.27 4.40 -10.37
C GLY A 283 23.02 3.53 -11.39
N SER A 284 23.95 4.11 -12.16
CA SER A 284 24.75 3.37 -13.15
C SER A 284 26.26 3.66 -12.99
N PRO A 285 27.07 2.70 -12.48
CA PRO A 285 26.64 1.43 -11.88
C PRO A 285 25.84 1.65 -10.60
N GLY A 286 24.95 0.70 -10.28
CA GLY A 286 24.10 0.76 -9.10
C GLY A 286 24.87 0.52 -7.80
N ASN A 287 24.25 0.90 -6.68
CA ASN A 287 24.89 0.82 -5.35
C ASN A 287 24.57 -0.47 -4.58
N GLY A 288 23.76 -1.36 -5.15
CA GLY A 288 23.31 -2.64 -4.62
C GLY A 288 22.32 -2.55 -3.46
N ASN A 289 21.85 -1.36 -3.09
CA ASN A 289 20.99 -1.16 -1.93
C ASN A 289 19.51 -1.10 -2.34
N PHE A 290 18.67 -1.75 -1.53
CA PHE A 290 17.22 -1.77 -1.72
C PHE A 290 16.50 -1.22 -0.49
N ASN A 291 15.40 -0.53 -0.75
CA ASN A 291 14.47 0.04 0.20
C ASN A 291 13.96 -1.02 1.19
N THR A 292 13.88 -0.65 2.47
CA THR A 292 13.34 -1.51 3.51
C THR A 292 11.81 -1.49 3.46
N PRO A 293 11.10 -2.58 3.11
CA PRO A 293 9.64 -2.60 3.10
C PRO A 293 9.06 -2.69 4.53
N PRO A 294 7.84 -2.19 4.78
CA PRO A 294 7.15 -2.43 6.03
C PRO A 294 6.77 -3.92 6.16
N LEU A 295 6.78 -4.44 7.39
CA LEU A 295 6.48 -5.85 7.67
C LEU A 295 5.10 -6.09 8.30
N VAL A 296 4.41 -5.03 8.73
CA VAL A 296 3.06 -5.13 9.29
C VAL A 296 2.11 -5.73 8.25
N GLU A 297 2.21 -5.33 6.98
CA GLU A 297 1.38 -5.77 5.85
C GLU A 297 2.04 -6.86 4.99
N ALA A 298 3.10 -7.51 5.48
CA ALA A 298 3.92 -8.36 4.60
C ALA A 298 3.34 -9.76 4.34
N ALA A 299 2.62 -10.36 5.30
CA ALA A 299 2.35 -11.79 5.23
C ALA A 299 1.30 -12.22 4.19
N ASP A 300 0.58 -11.26 3.58
CA ASP A 300 -0.39 -11.40 2.48
C ASP A 300 0.05 -10.70 1.18
N THR A 301 1.29 -10.19 1.10
CA THR A 301 1.84 -9.47 -0.07
C THR A 301 2.96 -10.22 -0.78
N GLY A 302 3.06 -11.53 -0.55
CA GLY A 302 4.02 -12.39 -1.26
C GLY A 302 3.74 -12.47 -2.78
N PRO A 303 4.72 -12.89 -3.60
CA PRO A 303 6.07 -13.29 -3.23
C PRO A 303 6.94 -12.13 -2.71
N PHE A 304 8.12 -12.46 -2.17
CA PHE A 304 8.94 -11.56 -1.37
C PHE A 304 10.24 -11.16 -2.07
N PHE A 305 10.81 -10.05 -1.54
CA PHE A 305 11.93 -9.31 -2.08
C PHE A 305 11.62 -8.59 -3.39
N HIS A 306 12.54 -7.73 -3.85
CA HIS A 306 12.34 -6.91 -5.04
C HIS A 306 12.23 -7.71 -6.33
N ASN A 307 12.57 -9.00 -6.30
CA ASN A 307 12.61 -9.90 -7.46
C ASN A 307 11.73 -11.16 -7.28
N ASN A 308 10.79 -11.16 -6.31
CA ASN A 308 9.87 -12.26 -6.06
C ASN A 308 10.53 -13.65 -5.88
N SER A 309 11.80 -13.69 -5.44
CA SER A 309 12.60 -14.92 -5.38
C SER A 309 12.13 -15.90 -4.30
N VAL A 310 11.36 -15.45 -3.31
CA VAL A 310 10.88 -16.29 -2.20
C VAL A 310 9.38 -16.17 -2.05
N GLU A 311 8.67 -17.30 -2.01
CA GLU A 311 7.20 -17.33 -2.04
C GLU A 311 6.54 -17.12 -0.66
N THR A 312 7.18 -17.58 0.42
CA THR A 312 6.54 -17.66 1.75
C THR A 312 7.23 -16.79 2.78
N ILE A 313 6.47 -16.23 3.73
CA ILE A 313 7.02 -15.40 4.80
C ILE A 313 8.03 -16.18 5.67
N GLU A 314 7.82 -17.50 5.85
CA GLU A 314 8.78 -18.38 6.51
C GLU A 314 10.10 -18.48 5.73
N GLY A 315 10.03 -18.60 4.40
CA GLY A 315 11.19 -18.57 3.52
C GLY A 315 11.93 -17.23 3.63
N SER A 316 11.20 -16.12 3.66
CA SER A 316 11.77 -14.77 3.75
C SER A 316 12.45 -14.54 5.09
N VAL A 317 11.92 -15.08 6.19
CA VAL A 317 12.61 -15.07 7.49
C VAL A 317 13.84 -15.98 7.45
N ALA A 318 13.75 -17.16 6.83
CA ALA A 318 14.87 -18.10 6.74
C ALA A 318 16.04 -17.57 5.90
N PHE A 319 15.78 -16.72 4.89
CA PHE A 319 16.78 -16.07 4.06
C PHE A 319 17.87 -15.38 4.90
N TYR A 320 17.49 -14.68 5.97
CA TYR A 320 18.42 -13.95 6.83
C TYR A 320 19.40 -14.86 7.60
N ASN A 321 19.17 -16.18 7.66
CA ASN A 321 20.14 -17.12 8.21
C ASN A 321 21.22 -17.53 7.20
N GLY A 322 20.98 -17.31 5.91
CA GLY A 322 21.80 -17.81 4.82
C GLY A 322 23.11 -17.04 4.62
N ASP A 323 24.02 -17.66 3.88
CA ASP A 323 25.30 -17.05 3.52
C ASP A 323 25.14 -15.80 2.66
N ALA A 324 24.11 -15.75 1.80
CA ALA A 324 23.78 -14.59 0.97
C ALA A 324 23.60 -13.33 1.84
N PHE A 325 22.73 -13.39 2.85
CA PHE A 325 22.58 -12.29 3.79
C PHE A 325 23.80 -12.09 4.69
N ASN A 326 24.32 -13.14 5.35
CA ASN A 326 25.37 -12.98 6.34
C ASN A 326 26.70 -12.46 5.75
N ASN A 327 26.97 -12.72 4.46
CA ASN A 327 28.14 -12.18 3.76
C ASN A 327 27.87 -10.84 3.04
N SER A 328 26.61 -10.41 2.93
CA SER A 328 26.23 -9.13 2.34
C SER A 328 26.74 -7.92 3.17
N PRO A 329 26.82 -6.71 2.57
CA PRO A 329 27.13 -5.50 3.33
C PRO A 329 26.24 -5.28 4.56
N ALA A 330 24.93 -5.54 4.47
CA ALA A 330 24.03 -5.42 5.61
C ALA A 330 24.28 -6.49 6.69
N GLY A 331 24.55 -7.74 6.30
CA GLY A 331 24.90 -8.80 7.24
C GLY A 331 26.21 -8.53 7.98
N GLN A 332 27.20 -7.97 7.29
CA GLN A 332 28.46 -7.54 7.89
C GLN A 332 28.30 -6.33 8.81
N LEU A 333 27.42 -5.39 8.48
CA LEU A 333 27.05 -4.28 9.37
C LEU A 333 26.48 -4.81 10.69
N ILE A 334 25.52 -5.72 10.63
CA ILE A 334 24.92 -6.34 11.81
C ILE A 334 25.95 -7.16 12.60
N THR A 335 26.79 -7.92 11.93
CA THR A 335 27.85 -8.71 12.56
C THR A 335 28.86 -7.83 13.28
N GLY A 336 29.28 -6.73 12.65
CA GLY A 336 30.17 -5.74 13.27
C GLY A 336 29.54 -5.08 14.49
N ALA A 337 28.25 -4.78 14.45
CA ALA A 337 27.53 -4.12 15.55
C ALA A 337 27.19 -5.05 16.73
N THR A 338 26.89 -6.33 16.46
CA THR A 338 26.35 -7.26 17.47
C THR A 338 27.31 -8.41 17.83
N GLY A 339 28.39 -8.59 17.07
CA GLY A 339 29.38 -9.66 17.27
C GLY A 339 29.03 -10.99 16.59
N SER A 340 27.88 -11.09 15.91
CA SER A 340 27.46 -12.29 15.16
C SER A 340 26.47 -11.95 14.05
N GLY A 341 26.33 -12.84 13.06
CA GLY A 341 25.25 -12.79 12.07
C GLY A 341 23.90 -13.18 12.65
N ILE A 342 22.88 -13.32 11.78
CA ILE A 342 21.59 -13.91 12.16
C ILE A 342 21.68 -15.42 11.92
N ASN A 343 21.28 -16.21 12.92
CA ASN A 343 21.31 -17.67 12.86
C ASN A 343 20.20 -18.27 13.74
N LEU A 344 18.97 -18.22 13.22
CA LEU A 344 17.78 -18.77 13.83
C LEU A 344 17.61 -20.24 13.43
N ASP A 345 17.26 -21.10 14.39
CA ASP A 345 16.82 -22.45 14.07
C ASP A 345 15.41 -22.46 13.43
N GLY A 346 15.01 -23.61 12.87
CA GLY A 346 13.71 -23.72 12.18
C GLY A 346 12.49 -23.40 13.06
N THR A 347 12.56 -23.62 14.37
CA THR A 347 11.46 -23.28 15.28
C THR A 347 11.40 -21.78 15.57
N GLN A 348 12.56 -21.13 15.61
CA GLN A 348 12.67 -19.68 15.74
C GLN A 348 12.18 -18.97 14.47
N VAL A 349 12.51 -19.48 13.28
CA VAL A 349 11.98 -19.00 11.99
C VAL A 349 10.45 -19.06 11.99
N VAL A 350 9.87 -20.21 12.35
CA VAL A 350 8.41 -20.38 12.45
C VAL A 350 7.81 -19.40 13.47
N ALA A 351 8.47 -19.16 14.60
CA ALA A 351 7.98 -18.23 15.61
C ALA A 351 7.93 -16.78 15.08
N VAL A 352 8.99 -16.31 14.43
CA VAL A 352 9.04 -14.96 13.82
C VAL A 352 8.01 -14.83 12.70
N ALA A 353 7.88 -15.83 11.82
CA ALA A 353 6.84 -15.86 10.80
C ALA A 353 5.42 -15.80 11.41
N ALA A 354 5.18 -16.55 12.49
CA ALA A 354 3.90 -16.49 13.20
C ALA A 354 3.62 -15.10 13.80
N PHE A 355 4.64 -14.40 14.29
CA PHE A 355 4.51 -13.02 14.74
C PHE A 355 4.09 -12.09 13.58
N LEU A 356 4.78 -12.16 12.44
CA LEU A 356 4.47 -11.36 11.25
C LEU A 356 3.04 -11.62 10.74
N ARG A 357 2.63 -12.89 10.69
CA ARG A 357 1.25 -13.28 10.35
C ARG A 357 0.20 -12.69 11.30
N VAL A 358 0.48 -12.67 12.61
CA VAL A 358 -0.47 -12.13 13.59
C VAL A 358 -0.59 -10.61 13.50
N ILE A 359 0.51 -9.87 13.30
CA ILE A 359 0.43 -8.40 13.15
C ILE A 359 -0.24 -8.00 11.84
N ASN A 360 -0.05 -8.76 10.76
CA ASN A 360 -0.74 -8.55 9.49
C ASN A 360 -2.25 -8.81 9.62
N ALA A 361 -2.65 -9.92 10.24
CA ALA A 361 -4.07 -10.17 10.51
C ALA A 361 -4.70 -9.09 11.42
N LEU A 362 -3.95 -8.56 12.40
CA LEU A 362 -4.41 -7.43 13.22
C LEU A 362 -4.64 -6.16 12.39
N GLU A 363 -3.77 -5.90 11.40
CA GLU A 363 -3.89 -4.75 10.50
C GLU A 363 -5.05 -4.91 9.50
N ASN A 364 -5.22 -6.09 8.88
CA ASN A 364 -6.39 -6.35 8.03
C ASN A 364 -7.70 -6.21 8.81
N ILE A 365 -7.74 -6.65 10.09
CA ILE A 365 -8.91 -6.46 10.97
C ILE A 365 -9.19 -4.96 11.18
N ARG A 366 -8.15 -4.17 11.49
CA ARG A 366 -8.27 -2.72 11.68
C ARG A 366 -8.82 -2.05 10.41
N GLU A 367 -8.24 -2.37 9.26
CA GLU A 367 -8.64 -1.78 7.98
C GLU A 367 -10.07 -2.20 7.60
N THR A 368 -10.43 -3.48 7.79
CA THR A 368 -11.79 -3.96 7.60
C THR A 368 -12.80 -3.16 8.42
N ILE A 369 -12.52 -2.94 9.71
CA ILE A 369 -13.41 -2.16 10.59
C ILE A 369 -13.56 -0.72 10.05
N ALA A 370 -12.46 -0.07 9.66
CA ALA A 370 -12.48 1.28 9.11
C ALA A 370 -13.29 1.38 7.80
N LEU A 371 -13.15 0.39 6.91
CA LEU A 371 -13.92 0.29 5.68
C LEU A 371 -15.42 0.10 5.96
N LEU A 372 -15.76 -0.76 6.92
CA LEU A 372 -17.14 -0.98 7.36
C LEU A 372 -17.75 0.31 7.95
N GLU A 373 -17.03 1.05 8.77
CA GLU A 373 -17.49 2.33 9.32
C GLU A 373 -17.72 3.39 8.24
N ARG A 374 -16.77 3.55 7.32
CA ARG A 374 -16.89 4.45 6.17
C ARG A 374 -18.07 4.06 5.28
N SER A 375 -18.31 2.77 5.07
CA SER A 375 -19.40 2.28 4.22
C SER A 375 -20.76 2.76 4.72
N ARG A 376 -20.97 2.85 6.04
CA ARG A 376 -22.23 3.31 6.64
C ARG A 376 -22.54 4.77 6.37
N GLN A 377 -21.51 5.58 6.11
CA GLN A 377 -21.61 7.01 5.88
C GLN A 377 -21.58 7.36 4.39
N ALA A 378 -21.29 6.37 3.53
CA ALA A 378 -21.10 6.56 2.11
C ALA A 378 -22.42 6.48 1.32
N SER A 379 -22.39 6.99 0.08
CA SER A 379 -23.47 6.73 -0.88
C SER A 379 -23.57 5.22 -1.18
N PRO A 380 -24.73 4.69 -1.58
CA PRO A 380 -24.89 3.25 -1.82
C PRO A 380 -23.86 2.66 -2.81
N ALA A 381 -23.51 3.40 -3.87
CA ALA A 381 -22.49 2.97 -4.83
C ALA A 381 -21.11 2.87 -4.17
N ARG A 382 -20.70 3.91 -3.43
CA ARG A 382 -19.41 3.92 -2.75
C ARG A 382 -19.38 2.89 -1.61
N ALA A 383 -20.48 2.72 -0.89
CA ALA A 383 -20.57 1.75 0.18
C ALA A 383 -20.38 0.32 -0.32
N ARG A 384 -20.88 -0.03 -1.51
CA ARG A 384 -20.60 -1.34 -2.14
C ARG A 384 -19.12 -1.56 -2.42
N VAL A 385 -18.41 -0.55 -2.93
CA VAL A 385 -16.96 -0.62 -3.15
C VAL A 385 -16.22 -0.86 -1.82
N LEU A 386 -16.57 -0.09 -0.78
CA LEU A 386 -15.98 -0.23 0.54
C LEU A 386 -16.25 -1.59 1.19
N LEU A 387 -17.48 -2.12 1.03
CA LEU A 387 -17.84 -3.44 1.51
C LEU A 387 -17.14 -4.56 0.74
N GLY A 388 -16.95 -4.41 -0.57
CA GLY A 388 -16.18 -5.35 -1.39
C GLY A 388 -14.73 -5.43 -0.91
N ARG A 389 -14.08 -4.28 -0.69
CA ARG A 389 -12.73 -4.25 -0.14
C ARG A 389 -12.66 -4.83 1.28
N ALA A 390 -13.62 -4.51 2.15
CA ALA A 390 -13.70 -5.09 3.50
C ALA A 390 -13.83 -6.62 3.47
N LEU A 391 -14.45 -7.17 2.41
CA LEU A 391 -14.58 -8.61 2.21
C LEU A 391 -13.25 -9.27 1.90
N GLU A 392 -12.46 -8.68 0.99
CA GLU A 392 -11.13 -9.18 0.62
C GLU A 392 -10.16 -9.11 1.81
N GLU A 393 -10.07 -7.96 2.49
CA GLU A 393 -9.22 -7.78 3.69
C GLU A 393 -9.57 -8.79 4.81
N THR A 394 -10.85 -9.11 4.98
CA THR A 394 -11.27 -10.17 5.92
C THR A 394 -10.81 -11.55 5.46
N GLY A 395 -10.83 -11.80 4.14
CA GLY A 395 -10.29 -13.00 3.50
C GLY A 395 -8.79 -13.14 3.72
N ASP A 396 -8.03 -12.06 3.58
CA ASP A 396 -6.58 -12.04 3.77
C ASP A 396 -6.21 -12.37 5.21
N ALA A 397 -6.89 -11.77 6.19
CA ALA A 397 -6.72 -12.12 7.60
C ALA A 397 -6.95 -13.63 7.87
N VAL A 398 -7.96 -14.22 7.22
CA VAL A 398 -8.24 -15.66 7.29
C VAL A 398 -7.13 -16.48 6.64
N PHE A 399 -6.69 -16.09 5.44
CA PHE A 399 -5.62 -16.75 4.70
C PHE A 399 -4.31 -16.77 5.50
N VAL A 400 -3.88 -15.60 6.00
CA VAL A 400 -2.64 -15.40 6.74
C VAL A 400 -2.61 -16.26 8.01
N LEU A 401 -3.69 -16.26 8.80
CA LEU A 401 -3.79 -17.06 10.02
C LEU A 401 -3.84 -18.56 9.72
N ARG A 402 -4.57 -18.99 8.68
CA ARG A 402 -4.67 -20.40 8.28
C ARG A 402 -3.34 -20.95 7.79
N ALA A 403 -2.62 -20.20 6.97
CA ALA A 403 -1.32 -20.59 6.44
C ALA A 403 -0.30 -20.84 7.56
N GLY A 404 -0.38 -20.11 8.67
CA GLY A 404 0.44 -20.36 9.87
C GLY A 404 -0.14 -21.37 10.87
N GLY A 405 -1.37 -21.87 10.67
CA GLY A 405 -2.08 -22.70 11.65
C GLY A 405 -2.37 -21.97 12.98
N LEU A 406 -2.65 -20.67 12.91
CA LEU A 406 -2.74 -19.77 14.08
C LEU A 406 -4.19 -19.41 14.42
N HIS A 407 -4.48 -19.30 15.72
CA HIS A 407 -5.72 -18.73 16.27
C HIS A 407 -7.03 -19.20 15.59
N PRO A 408 -7.38 -20.50 15.64
CA PRO A 408 -8.57 -21.03 14.97
C PRO A 408 -9.87 -20.36 15.43
N GLU A 409 -9.96 -19.92 16.68
CA GLU A 409 -11.11 -19.15 17.17
C GLU A 409 -11.20 -17.76 16.52
N ALA A 410 -10.07 -17.10 16.25
CA ALA A 410 -10.05 -15.85 15.51
C ALA A 410 -10.54 -16.07 14.07
N VAL A 411 -10.03 -17.11 13.41
CA VAL A 411 -10.45 -17.51 12.05
C VAL A 411 -11.96 -17.72 11.99
N GLY A 412 -12.55 -18.44 12.96
CA GLY A 412 -14.00 -18.63 13.00
C GLY A 412 -14.81 -17.33 13.14
N GLN A 413 -14.28 -16.33 13.86
CA GLN A 413 -14.92 -15.01 13.95
C GLN A 413 -14.77 -14.20 12.66
N LEU A 414 -13.61 -14.28 11.99
CA LEU A 414 -13.38 -13.63 10.70
C LEU A 414 -14.29 -14.21 9.61
N GLU A 415 -14.47 -15.53 9.56
CA GLU A 415 -15.40 -16.16 8.62
C GLU A 415 -16.86 -15.75 8.89
N ALA A 416 -17.25 -15.63 10.16
CA ALA A 416 -18.56 -15.11 10.52
C ALA A 416 -18.73 -13.64 10.09
N SER A 417 -17.66 -12.83 10.20
CA SER A 417 -17.64 -11.46 9.69
C SER A 417 -17.82 -11.42 8.18
N ARG A 418 -17.03 -12.22 7.45
CA ARG A 418 -17.07 -12.35 5.99
C ARG A 418 -18.49 -12.63 5.50
N ALA A 419 -19.16 -13.63 6.09
CA ALA A 419 -20.54 -13.99 5.74
C ALA A 419 -21.55 -12.85 5.99
N LEU A 420 -21.31 -11.99 6.98
CA LEU A 420 -22.15 -10.82 7.25
C LEU A 420 -21.88 -9.69 6.24
N ILE A 421 -20.63 -9.50 5.83
CA ILE A 421 -20.25 -8.53 4.80
C ILE A 421 -20.87 -8.92 3.44
N GLU A 422 -20.81 -10.21 3.07
CA GLU A 422 -21.45 -10.73 1.85
C GLU A 422 -22.97 -10.47 1.83
N GLN A 423 -23.65 -10.71 2.95
CA GLN A 423 -25.07 -10.39 3.07
C GLN A 423 -25.33 -8.87 3.01
N ALA A 424 -24.45 -8.07 3.60
CA ALA A 424 -24.54 -6.61 3.55
C ALA A 424 -24.34 -6.07 2.14
N LEU A 425 -23.49 -6.69 1.31
CA LEU A 425 -23.32 -6.34 -0.10
C LEU A 425 -24.62 -6.52 -0.90
N GLY A 426 -25.34 -7.62 -0.66
CA GLY A 426 -26.60 -7.91 -1.35
C GLY A 426 -27.78 -7.05 -0.91
N ALA A 427 -27.93 -6.83 0.40
CA ALA A 427 -29.12 -6.19 0.97
C ALA A 427 -28.92 -4.73 1.41
N TYR A 428 -27.68 -4.26 1.49
CA TYR A 428 -27.27 -2.99 2.08
C TYR A 428 -27.95 -2.71 3.44
N SER A 429 -27.52 -3.44 4.48
CA SER A 429 -28.09 -3.35 5.82
C SER A 429 -27.07 -2.89 6.87
N GLY A 430 -27.37 -1.79 7.55
CA GLY A 430 -26.54 -1.29 8.65
C GLY A 430 -26.39 -2.28 9.82
N SER A 431 -27.40 -3.10 10.10
CA SER A 431 -27.31 -4.10 11.18
C SER A 431 -26.37 -5.26 10.87
N LEU A 432 -26.26 -5.63 9.58
CA LEU A 432 -25.29 -6.63 9.11
C LEU A 432 -23.87 -6.08 9.21
N ILE A 433 -23.66 -4.82 8.80
CA ILE A 433 -22.38 -4.13 8.91
C ILE A 433 -21.93 -4.06 10.37
N GLU A 434 -22.81 -3.67 11.30
CA GLU A 434 -22.50 -3.68 12.73
C GLU A 434 -22.22 -5.09 13.28
N GLY A 435 -22.90 -6.11 12.75
CA GLY A 435 -22.63 -7.51 13.08
C GLY A 435 -21.22 -7.94 12.67
N ALA A 436 -20.80 -7.57 11.45
CA ALA A 436 -19.48 -7.84 10.92
C ALA A 436 -18.40 -7.15 11.76
N MET A 437 -18.56 -5.86 12.07
CA MET A 437 -17.64 -5.13 12.95
C MET A 437 -17.48 -5.82 14.32
N ARG A 438 -18.58 -6.26 14.95
CA ARG A 438 -18.50 -6.99 16.22
C ARG A 438 -17.78 -8.35 16.08
N ALA A 439 -17.87 -9.00 14.93
CA ALA A 439 -17.15 -10.23 14.66
C ALA A 439 -15.65 -9.97 14.48
N GLN A 440 -15.28 -8.91 13.74
CA GLN A 440 -13.90 -8.43 13.64
C GLN A 440 -13.28 -8.13 15.01
N GLU A 441 -13.99 -7.40 15.88
CA GLU A 441 -13.51 -7.12 17.24
C GLU A 441 -13.34 -8.37 18.10
N ARG A 442 -14.23 -9.36 17.96
CA ARG A 442 -14.07 -10.66 18.64
C ARG A 442 -12.88 -11.43 18.10
N ALA A 443 -12.59 -11.37 16.80
CA ALA A 443 -11.39 -11.96 16.21
C ALA A 443 -10.13 -11.29 16.78
N ARG A 444 -10.08 -9.95 16.77
CA ARG A 444 -8.99 -9.16 17.36
C ARG A 444 -8.71 -9.56 18.80
N ALA A 445 -9.77 -9.72 19.60
CA ALA A 445 -9.67 -10.13 20.99
C ALA A 445 -9.09 -11.55 21.18
N GLN A 446 -9.04 -12.40 20.14
CA GLN A 446 -8.34 -13.69 20.20
C GLN A 446 -6.84 -13.58 19.86
N LEU A 447 -6.40 -12.49 19.22
CA LEU A 447 -5.03 -12.26 18.78
C LEU A 447 -4.20 -11.44 19.78
N VAL A 448 -4.83 -10.48 20.46
CA VAL A 448 -4.13 -9.54 21.35
C VAL A 448 -4.94 -9.24 22.61
N GLN A 449 -4.27 -8.98 23.73
CA GLN A 449 -4.93 -8.49 24.95
C GLN A 449 -5.24 -6.98 24.82
N PRO A 450 -6.27 -6.46 25.52
CA PRO A 450 -6.44 -5.02 25.67
C PRO A 450 -5.21 -4.41 26.34
N ARG A 451 -4.80 -3.21 25.90
CA ARG A 451 -3.76 -2.42 26.56
C ARG A 451 -4.29 -1.75 27.82
#